data_AF-A0AAE0AUC1-F1
#
_entry.id   AF-A0AAE0AUC1-F1
#
_cell.length_a   1.000
_cell.length_b   1.000
_cell.length_c   1.000
_cell.angle_alpha   90.00
_cell.angle_beta   90.00
_cell.angle_gamma   90.00
#
_symmetry.space_group_name_H-M   'P 1'
#
loop_
_entity.id
_entity.type
_entity.pdbx_description
1 polymer ?
#
loop_
_entity_poly.entity_id
_entity_poly.type
_entity_poly.pdbx_seq_one_letter_code
_entity_poly.pdbx_strand_id
1 'polypeptide(L)'
;MIKRLFVFSDMEFDQASKNPWETDYQAIVRKFTEKGYGSVVPEIAFWNLRHSISTPVTGKQKGVALLSGFSKNLIKLFLNNDGDIDICPEMVTADAISGEEYQKLVVVD
;
A
#
# COMPACT_ATOMS: atom_id res chain seq x y z
N MET A 1 -5.84 12.05 -15.30
CA MET A 1 -6.25 10.65 -15.02
C MET A 1 -5.68 10.28 -13.66
N ILE A 2 -6.50 9.73 -12.75
CA ILE A 2 -6.04 9.35 -11.42
C ILE A 2 -5.25 8.06 -11.55
N LYS A 3 -3.96 8.08 -11.24
CA LYS A 3 -3.10 6.87 -11.33
C LYS A 3 -3.24 5.98 -10.10
N ARG A 4 -3.42 6.60 -8.92
CA ARG A 4 -3.37 5.93 -7.63
C ARG A 4 -4.35 6.53 -6.64
N LEU A 5 -4.97 5.68 -5.82
CA LEU A 5 -5.92 6.05 -4.78
C LEU A 5 -5.48 5.45 -3.44
N PHE A 6 -5.41 6.28 -2.41
CA PHE A 6 -5.14 5.85 -1.04
C PHE A 6 -6.41 5.91 -0.22
N VAL A 7 -6.69 4.83 0.50
CA VAL A 7 -7.86 4.75 1.38
C VAL A 7 -7.38 4.43 2.79
N PHE A 8 -7.35 5.45 3.64
CA PHE A 8 -7.04 5.32 5.06
C PHE A 8 -8.31 4.97 5.83
N SER A 9 -8.30 3.85 6.56
CA SER A 9 -9.45 3.36 7.32
C SER A 9 -9.02 2.81 8.68
N ASP A 10 -9.95 2.74 9.61
CA ASP A 10 -9.81 2.06 10.91
C ASP A 10 -10.49 0.67 10.91
N MET A 11 -10.88 0.16 9.73
CA MET A 11 -11.49 -1.15 9.53
C MET A 11 -10.69 -1.99 8.54
N GLU A 12 -10.62 -3.29 8.81
CA GLU A 12 -10.16 -4.28 7.84
C GLU A 12 -11.13 -4.35 6.66
N PHE A 13 -10.60 -4.23 5.45
CA PHE A 13 -11.39 -4.03 4.23
C PHE A 13 -12.08 -5.31 3.74
N ASP A 14 -11.61 -6.48 4.16
CA ASP A 14 -12.27 -7.75 3.90
C ASP A 14 -13.65 -7.89 4.60
N GLN A 15 -13.96 -7.01 5.56
CA GLN A 15 -15.24 -6.96 6.28
C GLN A 15 -16.14 -5.79 5.87
N ALA A 16 -15.70 -4.90 4.98
CA ALA A 16 -16.48 -3.73 4.57
C ALA A 16 -17.62 -4.10 3.60
N SER A 17 -17.42 -5.13 2.78
CA SER A 17 -18.43 -5.64 1.86
C SER A 17 -19.42 -6.58 2.58
N LYS A 18 -20.73 -6.30 2.41
CA LYS A 18 -21.80 -7.24 2.83
C LYS A 18 -21.86 -8.50 1.94
N ASN A 19 -21.11 -8.52 0.84
CA ASN A 19 -21.11 -9.62 -0.13
C ASN A 19 -19.83 -10.46 0.02
N PRO A 20 -19.91 -11.68 0.60
CA PRO A 20 -18.73 -12.53 0.80
C PRO A 20 -18.16 -13.09 -0.51
N TRP A 21 -18.86 -12.95 -1.63
CA TRP A 21 -18.46 -13.50 -2.93
C TRP A 21 -17.70 -12.51 -3.83
N GLU A 22 -17.69 -11.21 -3.48
CA GLU A 22 -17.02 -10.14 -4.24
C GLU A 22 -16.25 -9.24 -3.28
N THR A 23 -14.94 -9.13 -3.52
CA THR A 23 -14.08 -8.15 -2.83
C THR A 23 -14.40 -6.73 -3.29
N ASP A 24 -14.15 -5.73 -2.45
CA ASP A 24 -14.37 -4.33 -2.82
C ASP A 24 -13.59 -3.93 -4.08
N TYR A 25 -12.37 -4.45 -4.25
CA TYR A 25 -11.58 -4.21 -5.45
C TYR A 25 -12.22 -4.78 -6.72
N GLN A 26 -12.77 -6.00 -6.67
CA GLN A 26 -13.50 -6.59 -7.80
C GLN A 26 -14.73 -5.75 -8.17
N ALA A 27 -15.47 -5.27 -7.17
CA ALA A 27 -16.62 -4.39 -7.40
C ALA A 27 -16.20 -3.05 -8.05
N ILE A 28 -15.06 -2.48 -7.66
CA ILE A 28 -14.50 -1.27 -8.27
C ILE A 28 -14.14 -1.53 -9.74
N VAL A 29 -13.37 -2.59 -10.03
CA VAL A 29 -12.98 -2.96 -11.40
C VAL A 29 -14.20 -3.15 -12.29
N ARG A 30 -15.22 -3.86 -11.79
CA ARG A 30 -16.49 -4.07 -12.51
C ARG A 30 -17.19 -2.76 -12.82
N LYS A 31 -17.40 -1.90 -11.82
CA LYS A 31 -18.06 -0.59 -12.00
C LYS A 31 -17.31 0.33 -12.95
N PHE A 32 -15.98 0.36 -12.89
CA PHE A 32 -15.16 1.11 -13.85
C PHE A 32 -15.34 0.57 -15.27
N THR A 33 -15.32 -0.75 -15.43
CA THR A 33 -15.50 -1.41 -16.73
C THR A 33 -16.87 -1.15 -17.33
N GLU A 34 -17.95 -1.26 -16.54
CA GLU A 34 -19.34 -0.96 -16.95
C GLU A 34 -19.52 0.48 -17.43
N LYS A 35 -18.68 1.41 -16.95
CA LYS A 35 -18.71 2.83 -17.35
C LYS A 35 -17.73 3.17 -18.49
N GLY A 36 -17.03 2.18 -19.05
CA GLY A 36 -16.06 2.37 -20.12
C GLY A 36 -14.66 2.77 -19.67
N TYR A 37 -14.38 2.71 -18.36
CA TYR A 37 -13.10 3.09 -17.74
C TYR A 37 -12.24 1.89 -17.31
N GLY A 38 -12.53 0.68 -17.80
CA GLY A 38 -11.86 -0.55 -17.34
C GLY A 38 -10.34 -0.59 -17.59
N SER A 39 -9.82 0.15 -18.58
CA SER A 39 -8.38 0.27 -18.85
C SER A 39 -7.66 1.28 -17.95
N VAL A 40 -8.39 2.05 -17.15
CA VAL A 40 -7.87 3.21 -16.39
C VAL A 40 -8.29 3.13 -14.93
N VAL A 41 -8.49 1.91 -14.42
CA VAL A 41 -8.71 1.65 -12.99
C VAL A 41 -7.45 2.08 -12.24
N PRO A 42 -7.56 2.98 -11.24
CA PRO A 42 -6.41 3.41 -10.46
C PRO A 42 -5.87 2.25 -9.62
N GLU A 43 -4.57 2.28 -9.33
CA GLU A 43 -4.01 1.41 -8.31
C GLU A 43 -4.52 1.84 -6.92
N ILE A 44 -4.92 0.91 -6.07
CA ILE A 44 -5.55 1.23 -4.79
C ILE A 44 -4.71 0.69 -3.64
N ALA A 45 -4.28 1.57 -2.74
CA ALA A 45 -3.65 1.19 -1.49
C ALA A 45 -4.65 1.38 -0.34
N PHE A 46 -5.12 0.26 0.20
CA PHE A 46 -5.97 0.22 1.38
C PHE A 46 -5.08 0.17 2.61
N TRP A 47 -5.19 1.17 3.50
CA TRP A 47 -4.37 1.26 4.70
C TRP A 47 -5.22 1.27 5.95
N ASN A 48 -5.18 0.17 6.69
CA ASN A 48 -5.73 0.07 8.03
C ASN A 48 -4.80 0.73 9.06
N LEU A 49 -5.24 1.85 9.64
CA LEU A 49 -4.52 2.62 10.65
C LEU A 49 -4.76 2.12 12.08
N ARG A 50 -5.70 1.19 12.29
CA ARG A 50 -5.91 0.57 13.59
C ARG A 50 -4.64 -0.14 14.04
N HIS A 51 -4.41 -0.17 15.35
CA HIS A 51 -3.33 -0.97 15.94
C HIS A 51 -3.58 -2.46 15.63
N SER A 52 -2.90 -2.94 14.61
CA SER A 52 -2.92 -4.33 14.18
C SER A 52 -1.48 -4.80 14.06
N ILE A 53 -1.25 -6.07 14.39
CA ILE A 53 0.04 -6.76 14.31
C ILE A 53 0.38 -7.11 12.85
N SER A 54 -0.50 -6.78 11.89
CA SER A 54 -0.31 -7.18 10.51
C SER A 54 0.88 -6.46 9.87
N THR A 55 1.78 -7.26 9.35
CA THR A 55 2.91 -6.87 8.50
C THR A 55 2.36 -6.33 7.18
N PRO A 56 3.06 -5.39 6.51
CA PRO A 56 2.67 -4.99 5.16
C PRO A 56 2.67 -6.23 4.27
N VAL A 57 1.51 -6.62 3.77
CA VAL A 57 1.41 -7.71 2.80
C VAL A 57 1.01 -7.05 1.49
N THR A 58 1.95 -6.97 0.56
CA THR A 58 1.63 -6.75 -0.84
C THR A 58 0.79 -7.95 -1.27
N GLY A 59 -0.54 -7.83 -1.15
CA GLY A 59 -1.47 -8.84 -1.61
C GLY A 59 -1.14 -9.14 -3.06
N LYS A 60 -1.10 -10.43 -3.44
CA LYS A 60 -0.68 -10.95 -4.75
C LYS A 60 -1.53 -10.46 -5.96
N GLN A 61 -2.33 -9.42 -5.80
CA GLN A 61 -3.30 -8.93 -6.74
C GLN A 61 -2.83 -7.60 -7.35
N LYS A 62 -2.49 -7.64 -8.64
CA LYS A 62 -1.98 -6.49 -9.39
C LYS A 62 -2.98 -5.32 -9.33
N GLY A 63 -2.50 -4.15 -8.91
CA GLY A 63 -3.29 -2.92 -8.80
C GLY A 63 -3.94 -2.68 -7.44
N VAL A 64 -3.75 -3.55 -6.45
CA VAL A 64 -4.20 -3.32 -5.07
C VAL A 64 -3.14 -3.71 -4.05
N ALA A 65 -2.99 -2.93 -2.99
CA ALA A 65 -2.20 -3.32 -1.82
C ALA A 65 -2.96 -3.10 -0.52
N LEU A 66 -2.65 -3.94 0.47
CA LEU A 66 -3.23 -3.90 1.80
C LEU A 66 -2.11 -3.60 2.80
N LEU A 67 -2.23 -2.47 3.48
CA LEU A 67 -1.29 -1.98 4.47
C LEU A 67 -1.98 -1.93 5.83
N SER A 68 -1.21 -2.21 6.87
CA SER A 68 -1.71 -2.26 8.23
C SER A 68 -0.69 -1.69 9.21
N GLY A 69 -1.20 -1.10 10.29
CA GLY A 69 -0.38 -0.48 11.31
C GLY A 69 0.00 0.96 10.97
N PHE A 70 0.08 1.79 12.00
CA PHE A 70 0.48 3.19 11.86
C PHE A 70 2.00 3.32 12.02
N SER A 71 2.68 3.79 10.97
CA SER A 71 4.09 4.18 11.04
C SER A 71 4.31 5.51 10.31
N LYS A 72 4.80 6.50 11.06
CA LYS A 72 5.18 7.81 10.49
C LYS A 72 6.24 7.67 9.40
N ASN A 73 7.13 6.69 9.53
CA ASN A 73 8.21 6.46 8.57
C ASN A 73 7.68 5.82 7.29
N LEU A 74 6.72 4.88 7.40
CA LEU A 74 6.06 4.33 6.21
C LEU A 74 5.34 5.45 5.44
N ILE A 75 4.55 6.30 6.11
CA ILE A 75 3.85 7.40 5.42
C ILE A 75 4.84 8.32 4.69
N LYS A 76 5.97 8.68 5.32
CA LYS A 76 7.02 9.49 4.68
C LYS A 76 7.63 8.79 3.48
N LEU A 77 8.01 7.51 3.62
CA LEU A 77 8.59 6.73 2.54
C LEU A 77 7.63 6.61 1.35
N PHE A 78 6.33 6.39 1.61
CA PHE A 78 5.29 6.38 0.58
C PHE A 78 5.18 7.75 -0.11
N LEU A 79 5.10 8.85 0.65
CA LEU A 79 4.97 10.20 0.07
C LEU A 79 6.21 10.61 -0.74
N ASN A 80 7.41 10.19 -0.31
CA ASN A 80 8.66 10.51 -0.99
C ASN A 80 8.86 9.71 -2.29
N ASN A 81 8.27 8.51 -2.39
CA ASN A 81 8.34 7.65 -3.57
C ASN A 81 7.13 7.83 -4.52
N ASP A 82 6.56 9.04 -4.62
CA ASP A 82 5.36 9.31 -5.43
C ASP A 82 4.18 8.35 -5.14
N GLY A 83 4.11 7.86 -3.91
CA GLY A 83 3.10 6.91 -3.46
C GLY A 83 3.31 5.49 -3.97
N ASP A 84 4.52 5.09 -4.39
CA ASP A 84 4.72 3.74 -4.93
C ASP A 84 4.32 2.66 -3.94
N ILE A 85 3.62 1.65 -4.44
CA ILE A 85 2.95 0.63 -3.62
C ILE A 85 3.82 -0.61 -3.46
N ASP A 86 4.88 -0.72 -4.27
CA ASP A 86 5.86 -1.80 -4.20
C ASP A 86 6.90 -1.53 -3.11
N ILE A 87 6.43 -1.30 -1.87
CA ILE A 87 7.31 -1.05 -0.72
C ILE A 87 7.72 -2.37 -0.09
N CYS A 88 8.89 -2.88 -0.49
CA CYS A 88 9.50 -4.03 0.16
C CYS A 88 10.30 -3.62 1.42
N PRO A 89 10.38 -4.49 2.45
CA PRO A 89 11.17 -4.23 3.67
C PRO A 89 12.62 -3.83 3.41
N GLU A 90 13.22 -4.33 2.34
CA GLU A 90 14.58 -4.02 1.90
C GLU A 90 14.73 -2.55 1.55
N MET A 91 13.75 -1.97 0.83
CA MET A 91 13.77 -0.54 0.49
C MET A 91 13.60 0.33 1.73
N VAL A 92 12.72 -0.06 2.65
CA VAL A 92 12.54 0.64 3.93
C VAL A 92 13.84 0.66 4.72
N THR A 93 14.55 -0.47 4.75
CA THR A 93 15.83 -0.60 5.45
C THR A 93 16.91 0.22 4.77
N ALA A 94 16.99 0.17 3.43
CA ALA A 94 17.95 0.94 2.65
C ALA A 94 17.76 2.46 2.82
N ASP A 95 16.51 2.95 2.80
CA ASP A 95 16.19 4.36 3.06
C ASP A 95 16.58 4.77 4.48
N ALA A 96 16.27 3.93 5.48
CA ALA A 96 16.56 4.20 6.88
C ALA A 96 18.07 4.32 7.19
N ILE A 97 18.93 3.65 6.40
CA ILE A 97 20.40 3.69 6.55
C ILE A 97 21.08 4.58 5.50
N SER A 98 20.32 5.32 4.69
CA SER A 98 20.88 6.18 3.62
C SER A 98 21.53 7.48 4.14
N GLY A 99 21.31 7.83 5.41
CA GLY A 99 21.83 9.04 6.04
C GLY A 99 23.36 9.11 6.10
N GLU A 100 23.92 10.33 6.06
CA GLU A 100 25.37 10.58 6.13
C GLU A 100 26.02 9.97 7.38
N GLU A 101 25.26 9.84 8.46
CA GLU A 101 25.71 9.22 9.71
C GLU A 101 26.06 7.74 9.55
N TYR A 102 25.41 7.02 8.62
CA TYR A 102 25.64 5.59 8.37
C TYR A 102 26.70 5.34 7.30
N GLN A 103 27.05 6.33 6.48
CA GLN A 103 28.09 6.20 5.43
C GLN A 103 29.49 5.91 5.99
N LYS A 104 29.72 6.21 7.27
CA LYS A 104 30.99 5.97 7.96
C LYS A 104 31.12 4.55 8.52
N LEU A 105 30.04 3.76 8.48
CA LEU A 105 30.06 2.40 8.97
C LEU A 105 30.82 1.52 7.98
N VAL A 106 31.77 0.74 8.51
CA VAL A 106 32.54 -0.24 7.74
C VAL A 106 32.16 -1.63 8.21
N VAL A 107 32.01 -2.55 7.25
CA VAL A 107 31.87 -3.98 7.57
C VAL A 107 33.24 -4.49 7.97
N VAL A 108 33.34 -5.07 9.16
CA VAL A 108 34.55 -5.73 9.67
C VAL A 108 34.28 -7.23 9.64
N ASP A 109 35.19 -7.98 9.02
CA ASP A 109 35.14 -9.44 8.90
C ASP A 109 35.83 -10.17 10.06
#